data_AF-A0A8D8G1Y4-F1
#
_entry.id   AF-A0A8D8G1Y4-F1
#
_cell.length_a   1.000
_cell.length_b   1.000
_cell.length_c   1.000
_cell.angle_alpha   90.00
_cell.angle_beta   90.00
_cell.angle_gamma   90.00
#
_symmetry.space_group_name_H-M   'P 1'
#
loop_
_entity.id
_entity.type
_entity.pdbx_description
1 polymer ?
#
loop_
_entity_poly.entity_id
_entity_poly.type
_entity_poly.pdbx_seq_one_letter_code
_entity_poly.pdbx_strand_id
1 'polypeptide(L)'
;GLTLTELAGMSLHFVVLSFDRYSRDDVIGEVVCPLAGIDLQQIENQQVALSREIQPRSLKIRAQGRGELLISLCWQPAAARLTVVLLKARNLPRMDVTG
;
A
#
# COMPACT_ATOMS: atom_id res chain seq x y z
N GLY A 1 24.00 6.73 16.78
CA GLY A 1 22.60 7.18 16.92
C GLY A 1 22.35 8.25 15.87
N LEU A 2 21.09 8.44 15.47
CA LEU A 2 20.71 9.50 14.53
C LEU A 2 20.80 10.86 15.24
N THR A 3 21.31 11.87 14.54
CA THR A 3 21.30 13.27 15.01
C THR A 3 19.92 13.90 14.78
N LEU A 4 19.58 14.94 15.56
CA LEU A 4 18.33 15.68 15.38
C LEU A 4 18.20 16.27 13.95
N THR A 5 19.33 16.61 13.34
CA THR A 5 19.41 17.16 11.97
C THR A 5 19.09 16.09 10.92
N GLU A 6 19.58 14.86 11.11
CA GLU A 6 19.23 13.73 10.26
C GLU A 6 17.76 13.33 10.44
N LEU A 7 17.26 13.38 11.67
CA LEU A 7 15.86 13.06 11.99
C LEU A 7 14.87 14.06 11.38
N ALA A 8 15.24 15.35 11.32
CA ALA A 8 14.43 16.37 10.66
C ALA A 8 14.21 16.08 9.15
N GLY A 9 15.13 15.37 8.50
CA GLY A 9 14.99 14.95 7.10
C GLY A 9 14.09 13.73 6.89
N MET A 10 13.58 13.11 7.96
CA MET A 10 12.80 11.87 7.90
C MET A 10 11.29 12.13 8.01
N SER A 11 10.50 11.10 7.72
CA SER A 11 9.06 11.11 7.91
C SER A 11 8.59 9.82 8.58
N LEU A 12 7.63 9.94 9.50
CA LEU A 12 6.89 8.79 10.02
C LEU A 12 5.78 8.43 9.04
N HIS A 13 5.78 7.18 8.59
CA HIS A 13 4.75 6.66 7.68
C HIS A 13 3.95 5.57 8.38
N PHE A 14 2.67 5.82 8.57
CA PHE A 14 1.73 4.86 9.11
C PHE A 14 0.83 4.35 8.00
N VAL A 15 0.60 3.04 7.99
CA VAL A 15 -0.36 2.37 7.10
C VAL A 15 -1.44 1.77 7.97
N VAL A 16 -2.67 2.18 7.72
CA VAL A 16 -3.82 1.71 8.49
C VAL A 16 -4.46 0.56 7.73
N LEU A 17 -4.50 -0.61 8.37
CA LEU A 17 -5.00 -1.85 7.81
C LEU A 17 -6.28 -2.26 8.56
N SER A 18 -7.27 -2.72 7.81
CA SER A 18 -8.39 -3.50 8.33
C SER A 18 -7.95 -4.95 8.38
N PHE A 19 -7.88 -5.50 9.59
CA PHE A 19 -7.53 -6.89 9.80
C PHE A 19 -8.71 -7.81 9.49
N ASP A 20 -8.46 -8.86 8.72
CA ASP A 20 -9.43 -9.93 8.49
C ASP A 20 -8.80 -11.32 8.69
N ARG A 21 -9.53 -12.23 9.34
CA ARG A 21 -9.02 -13.57 9.69
C ARG A 21 -8.90 -14.49 8.47
N TYR A 22 -9.78 -14.32 7.48
CA TYR A 22 -9.99 -15.29 6.41
C TYR A 22 -9.51 -14.80 5.03
N SER A 23 -9.16 -13.52 4.91
CA SER A 23 -8.66 -12.92 3.67
C SER A 23 -7.43 -12.04 3.95
N ARG A 24 -6.97 -11.28 2.93
CA ARG A 24 -5.84 -10.36 3.11
C ARG A 24 -6.35 -9.07 3.73
N ASP A 25 -5.58 -8.53 4.68
CA ASP A 25 -5.86 -7.24 5.27
C ASP A 25 -6.03 -6.15 4.20
N ASP A 26 -7.04 -5.31 4.36
CA ASP A 26 -7.32 -4.20 3.45
C ASP A 26 -6.72 -2.89 3.95
N VAL A 27 -6.09 -2.13 3.05
CA VAL A 27 -5.55 -0.81 3.42
C VAL A 27 -6.72 0.16 3.46
N ILE A 28 -6.97 0.70 4.64
CA ILE A 28 -7.90 1.81 4.85
C ILE A 28 -7.27 3.10 4.30
N GLY A 29 -5.99 3.31 4.58
CA GLY A 29 -5.26 4.47 4.10
C GLY A 29 -3.85 4.59 4.66
N GLU A 30 -3.27 5.77 4.49
CA GLU A 30 -1.93 6.10 4.97
C GLU A 30 -1.88 7.49 5.60
N VAL A 31 -0.93 7.65 6.53
CA VAL A 31 -0.59 8.92 7.15
C VAL A 31 0.91 9.11 7.04
N VAL A 32 1.34 10.19 6.39
CA VAL A 32 2.74 10.59 6.29
C VAL A 32 2.94 11.85 7.11
N CYS A 33 3.82 11.79 8.11
CA CYS A 33 4.17 12.91 8.96
C CYS A 33 5.66 13.23 8.84
N PRO A 34 6.02 14.26 8.05
CA PRO A 34 7.40 14.75 8.00
C PRO A 34 7.84 15.27 9.38
N LEU A 35 9.03 14.85 9.82
CA LEU A 35 9.61 15.24 11.11
C LEU A 35 10.23 16.64 11.07
N ALA A 36 10.49 17.19 9.89
CA ALA A 36 11.03 18.54 9.69
C ALA A 36 10.22 19.66 10.38
N GLY A 37 8.91 19.48 10.52
CA GLY A 37 7.99 20.48 11.09
C GLY A 37 7.62 20.22 12.55
N ILE A 38 8.22 19.22 13.19
CA ILE A 38 7.96 18.87 14.59
C ILE A 38 9.11 19.40 15.42
N ASP A 39 8.81 20.08 16.53
CA ASP A 39 9.84 20.52 17.47
C ASP A 39 10.39 19.31 18.26
N LEU A 40 11.42 18.69 17.67
CA LEU A 40 12.07 17.50 18.21
C LEU A 40 12.79 17.77 19.55
N GLN A 41 13.11 19.03 19.88
CA GLN A 41 13.74 19.37 21.16
C GLN A 41 12.77 19.29 22.33
N GLN A 42 11.48 19.54 22.09
CA GLN A 42 10.44 19.38 23.10
C GLN A 42 10.13 17.91 23.41
N ILE A 43 10.38 17.01 22.46
CA ILE A 43 10.10 15.57 22.61
C ILE A 43 11.03 14.89 23.63
N GLU A 44 12.26 15.38 23.81
CA GLU A 44 13.16 14.85 24.84
C GLU A 44 12.63 15.06 26.27
N ASN A 45 11.80 16.09 26.47
CA ASN A 45 11.29 16.49 27.79
C ASN A 45 9.79 16.22 27.99
N GLN A 46 9.01 16.05 26.92
CA GLN A 46 7.56 15.88 26.99
C GLN A 46 7.01 15.04 25.84
N GLN A 47 5.98 14.23 26.11
CA GLN A 47 5.28 13.48 25.06
C GLN A 47 4.53 14.44 24.12
N VAL A 48 4.75 14.30 22.82
CA VAL A 48 4.03 15.05 21.78
C VAL A 48 2.97 14.16 21.15
N ALA A 49 1.70 14.61 21.23
CA ALA A 49 0.59 13.97 20.56
C ALA A 49 0.36 14.61 19.17
N LEU A 50 0.26 13.78 18.14
CA LEU A 50 0.01 14.21 16.77
C LEU A 50 -1.30 13.61 16.27
N SER A 51 -2.18 14.46 15.73
CA SER A 51 -3.40 14.04 15.06
C SER A 51 -3.33 14.44 13.59
N ARG A 52 -3.50 13.46 12.70
CA ARG A 52 -3.43 13.61 11.25
C ARG A 52 -4.57 12.81 10.62
N GLU A 53 -5.14 13.34 9.55
CA GLU A 53 -6.18 12.65 8.80
C GLU A 53 -5.61 11.45 8.03
N ILE A 54 -6.35 10.35 8.01
CA ILE A 54 -6.00 9.16 7.22
C ILE A 54 -6.35 9.45 5.77
N GLN A 55 -5.34 9.57 4.92
CA GLN A 55 -5.55 9.80 3.51
C GLN A 55 -5.70 8.46 2.78
N PRO A 56 -6.56 8.37 1.74
CA PRO A 56 -6.65 7.18 0.93
C PRO A 56 -5.27 6.89 0.31
N ARG A 57 -4.71 5.72 0.64
CA ARG A 57 -3.41 5.32 0.10
C ARG A 57 -3.55 5.25 -1.41
N SER A 58 -2.67 5.94 -2.14
CA SER A 58 -2.71 5.87 -3.59
C SER A 58 -2.59 4.40 -4.01
N LEU A 59 -3.66 3.85 -4.61
CA LEU A 59 -3.78 2.43 -4.99
C LEU A 59 -2.63 1.95 -5.90
N LYS A 60 -1.87 2.90 -6.48
CA LYS A 60 -0.62 2.65 -7.20
C LYS A 60 0.37 1.81 -6.39
N ILE A 61 0.42 1.94 -5.06
CA ILE A 61 1.41 1.24 -4.23
C ILE A 61 1.10 -0.27 -4.07
N ARG A 62 -0.18 -0.69 -4.10
CA ARG A 62 -0.55 -2.13 -4.02
C ARG A 62 -0.36 -2.87 -5.35
N ALA A 63 -0.46 -2.16 -6.48
CA ALA A 63 -0.34 -2.72 -7.83
C ALA A 63 1.07 -2.54 -8.45
N GLN A 64 1.92 -1.67 -7.88
CA GLN A 64 3.27 -1.46 -8.36
C GLN A 64 4.07 -2.78 -8.30
N GLY A 65 4.31 -3.36 -9.46
CA GLY A 65 5.19 -4.52 -9.65
C GLY A 65 4.50 -5.86 -9.89
N ARG A 66 3.16 -5.97 -9.80
CA ARG A 66 2.46 -7.26 -10.08
C ARG A 66 1.85 -7.37 -11.48
N GLY A 67 1.87 -6.28 -12.23
CA GLY A 67 1.25 -6.21 -13.55
C GLY A 67 -0.27 -6.26 -13.50
N GLU A 68 -0.87 -6.15 -14.67
CA GLU A 68 -2.31 -6.08 -14.88
C GLU A 68 -2.70 -7.11 -15.93
N LEU A 69 -3.83 -7.80 -15.71
CA LEU A 69 -4.43 -8.75 -16.65
C LEU A 69 -5.81 -8.26 -17.09
N LEU A 70 -6.05 -8.25 -18.40
CA LEU A 70 -7.35 -8.03 -19.01
C LEU A 70 -7.96 -9.40 -19.36
N ILE A 71 -9.12 -9.69 -18.80
CA ILE A 71 -9.80 -10.98 -18.94
C ILE A 71 -11.24 -10.73 -19.42
N SER A 72 -11.73 -11.55 -20.35
CA SER A 72 -13.13 -11.62 -20.76
C SER A 72 -13.76 -12.89 -20.20
N LEU A 73 -14.98 -12.76 -19.68
CA LEU A 73 -15.76 -13.85 -19.09
C LEU A 73 -17.07 -13.99 -19.88
N CYS A 74 -17.42 -15.21 -20.27
CA CYS A 74 -18.68 -15.51 -20.95
C CYS A 74 -19.35 -16.74 -20.31
N TRP A 75 -20.49 -16.53 -19.65
CA TRP A 75 -21.30 -17.60 -19.06
C TRP A 75 -22.42 -18.02 -20.03
N GLN A 76 -22.53 -19.32 -20.27
CA GLN A 76 -23.56 -19.94 -21.09
C GLN A 76 -24.38 -20.92 -20.23
N PRO A 77 -25.49 -20.46 -19.63
CA PRO A 77 -26.29 -21.27 -18.70
C PRO A 77 -26.82 -22.57 -19.32
N ALA A 78 -27.26 -22.52 -20.58
CA ALA A 78 -27.84 -23.66 -21.29
C ALA A 78 -26.85 -24.82 -21.48
N ALA A 79 -25.54 -24.53 -21.51
CA ALA A 79 -24.47 -25.51 -21.59
C ALA A 79 -23.73 -25.68 -20.25
N ALA A 80 -24.20 -25.02 -19.18
CA ALA A 80 -23.52 -24.91 -17.88
C ALA A 80 -22.02 -24.57 -18.01
N ARG A 81 -21.67 -23.68 -18.95
CA ARG A 81 -20.27 -23.43 -19.34
C ARG A 81 -19.84 -21.99 -19.09
N LEU A 82 -18.77 -21.81 -18.33
CA LEU A 82 -18.06 -20.53 -18.17
C LEU A 82 -16.80 -20.54 -19.04
N THR A 83 -16.71 -19.59 -19.97
CA THR A 83 -15.53 -19.38 -20.80
C THR A 83 -14.75 -18.19 -20.26
N VAL A 84 -13.46 -18.40 -19.99
CA VAL A 84 -12.53 -17.37 -19.49
C VAL A 84 -11.47 -17.15 -20.56
N VAL A 85 -11.35 -15.93 -21.07
CA VAL A 85 -10.38 -15.56 -22.11
C VAL A 85 -9.44 -14.50 -21.57
N LEU A 86 -8.15 -14.81 -21.51
CA LEU A 86 -7.12 -13.84 -21.17
C LEU A 86 -6.75 -13.04 -22.42
N LEU A 87 -7.09 -11.74 -22.43
CA LEU A 87 -6.93 -10.88 -23.59
C LEU A 87 -5.56 -10.21 -23.63
N LYS A 88 -5.10 -9.71 -22.49
CA LYS A 88 -3.85 -8.95 -22.41
C LYS A 88 -3.23 -9.00 -21.03
N ALA A 89 -1.90 -9.01 -20.98
CA ALA A 89 -1.14 -8.74 -19.77
C ALA A 89 -0.25 -7.51 -19.98
N ARG A 90 -0.08 -6.67 -18.96
CA ARG A 90 0.81 -5.50 -18.99
C ARG A 90 1.60 -5.42 -17.69
N ASN A 91 2.82 -4.88 -17.75
CA ASN A 91 3.65 -4.58 -16.57
C ASN A 91 3.89 -5.80 -15.64
N LEU A 92 3.89 -7.02 -16.18
CA LEU A 92 4.20 -8.22 -15.40
C LEU A 92 5.65 -8.16 -14.89
N PRO A 93 5.92 -8.58 -13.65
CA PRO A 93 7.27 -8.65 -13.12
C PRO A 93 8.11 -9.65 -13.92
N ARG A 94 9.40 -9.35 -14.08
CA ARG A 94 10.37 -10.36 -14.53
C ARG A 94 10.47 -11.43 -13.45
N MET A 95 10.20 -12.67 -13.82
CA MET A 95 10.44 -13.84 -12.97
C MET A 95 11.82 -14.37 -13.37
N ASP A 96 12.83 -14.13 -12.54
CA ASP A 96 14.14 -14.74 -12.76
C ASP A 96 14.03 -16.25 -12.49
N VAL A 97 14.60 -17.07 -13.39
CA VAL A 97 14.57 -18.54 -13.35
C VAL A 97 15.58 -19.07 -12.34
N THR A 98 15.43 -18.64 -11.09
CA THR A 98 16.03 -19.24 -9.89
C THR A 98 14.97 -19.09 -8.81
N GLY A 99 14.34 -20.20 -8.44
CA GLY A 99 13.13 -20.26 -7.62
C GLY A 99 13.22 -19.57 -6.27
#